data_AF-A0A3A0A110-F1
#
_entry.id   AF-A0A3A0A110-F1
#
_cell.length_a   1.000
_cell.length_b   1.000
_cell.length_c   1.000
_cell.angle_alpha   90.00
_cell.angle_beta   90.00
_cell.angle_gamma   90.00
#
_symmetry.space_group_name_H-M   'P 1'
#
loop_
_entity.id
_entity.type
_entity.pdbx_description
1 polymer ?
#
loop_
_entity_poly.entity_id
_entity_poly.type
_entity_poly.pdbx_seq_one_letter_code
_entity_poly.pdbx_strand_id
1 'polypeptide(L)'
;MTPLFPLLGLILRGDAGYELKQSIASEFDPHWRIDFAQLYRSLAKLEAQGFVRARAAAGDGGPARKIYAATARGKRAFEAWLAEPAAAQAEFWVKARLAATLGYDADALVRAEQARVEQEHAARRARHADARADGDASQLALRAAALQRVQAESDALALAQVIFQAPSKKARAALPLALVGSDDPLLKYAAQAAHLAPQVMGSMAGLAALAAQEADIAGTHLRDAEAHEYNLAFVQRLIPEEDILLVNFAVREYGLLVARGNPKKIHGVRDLARRNLRMLNRPRGAGARVWLYQHARAARLDPQSLRGWDHVAATYDALATALEQNLADAGPGLRVTAEQRDLDFISLGEERFDLAMPRRVYESARAAKLFDQFESRPFRAYASGLRGYELSRLGRVVGESKFGRAASRYAKSK
;
A
#
# COMPACT_ATOMS: atom_id res chain seq x y z
N MET A 1 -20.71 8.55 14.45
CA MET A 1 -21.31 7.19 14.44
C MET A 1 -21.90 6.90 15.81
N THR A 2 -23.10 6.31 15.88
CA THR A 2 -23.68 5.82 17.14
C THR A 2 -22.98 4.53 17.59
N PRO A 3 -22.47 4.44 18.83
CA PRO A 3 -21.64 3.32 19.28
C PRO A 3 -22.40 2.01 19.54
N LEU A 4 -23.74 2.00 19.45
CA LEU A 4 -24.57 0.86 19.88
C LEU A 4 -24.30 -0.42 19.08
N PHE A 5 -24.39 -0.37 17.76
CA PHE A 5 -24.23 -1.56 16.92
C PHE A 5 -22.77 -2.05 16.81
N PRO A 6 -21.76 -1.16 16.72
CA PRO A 6 -20.36 -1.57 16.86
C PRO A 6 -20.07 -2.32 18.17
N LEU A 7 -20.57 -1.81 19.32
CA LEU A 7 -20.44 -2.50 20.60
C LEU A 7 -21.16 -3.85 20.63
N LEU A 8 -22.34 -3.92 20.01
CA LEU A 8 -23.08 -5.16 19.89
C LEU A 8 -22.31 -6.21 19.07
N GLY A 9 -21.59 -5.78 18.03
CA GLY A 9 -20.68 -6.62 17.25
C GLY A 9 -19.52 -7.18 18.08
N LEU A 10 -18.89 -6.35 18.92
CA LEU A 10 -17.84 -6.82 19.84
C LEU A 10 -18.38 -7.81 20.88
N ILE A 11 -19.59 -7.58 21.41
CA ILE A 11 -20.24 -8.52 22.33
C ILE A 11 -20.58 -9.85 21.62
N LEU A 12 -20.98 -9.81 20.35
CA LEU A 12 -21.18 -11.01 19.52
C LEU A 12 -19.87 -11.77 19.26
N ARG A 13 -18.74 -11.07 19.24
CA ARG A 13 -17.39 -11.65 19.14
C ARG A 13 -16.95 -12.35 20.44
N GLY A 14 -17.56 -11.97 21.55
CA GLY A 14 -17.26 -12.50 22.89
C GLY A 14 -16.52 -11.52 23.80
N ASP A 15 -16.23 -10.30 23.33
CA ASP A 15 -15.51 -9.30 24.10
C ASP A 15 -16.35 -8.86 25.32
N ALA A 16 -15.73 -8.79 26.50
CA ALA A 16 -16.42 -8.41 27.73
C ALA A 16 -15.63 -7.41 28.60
N GLY A 17 -16.36 -6.57 29.33
CA GLY A 17 -15.77 -5.69 30.33
C GLY A 17 -14.69 -4.75 29.76
N TYR A 18 -13.45 -4.86 30.24
CA TYR A 18 -12.34 -4.01 29.81
C TYR A 18 -11.85 -4.34 28.38
N GLU A 19 -12.07 -5.56 27.90
CA GLU A 19 -11.67 -5.99 26.55
C GLU A 19 -12.35 -5.17 25.47
N LEU A 20 -13.64 -4.80 25.68
CA LEU A 20 -14.37 -3.92 24.76
C LEU A 20 -13.61 -2.63 24.48
N LYS A 21 -13.01 -2.01 25.51
CA LYS A 21 -12.24 -0.78 25.33
C LYS A 21 -10.90 -1.04 24.65
N GLN A 22 -10.23 -2.12 25.02
CA GLN A 22 -8.94 -2.49 24.44
C GLN A 22 -9.08 -2.77 22.94
N SER A 23 -10.07 -3.58 22.54
CA SER A 23 -10.37 -3.88 21.15
C SER A 23 -10.71 -2.63 20.35
N ILE A 24 -11.49 -1.69 20.90
CA ILE A 24 -11.77 -0.41 20.24
C ILE A 24 -10.47 0.38 20.00
N ALA A 25 -9.62 0.49 21.01
CA ALA A 25 -8.37 1.25 20.91
C ALA A 25 -7.33 0.60 19.98
N SER A 26 -7.25 -0.73 19.94
CA SER A 26 -6.23 -1.44 19.15
C SER A 26 -6.68 -1.77 17.72
N GLU A 27 -7.98 -1.96 17.48
CA GLU A 27 -8.47 -2.46 16.18
C GLU A 27 -9.30 -1.44 15.40
N PHE A 28 -9.88 -0.44 16.08
CA PHE A 28 -10.80 0.49 15.44
C PHE A 28 -10.33 1.95 15.49
N ASP A 29 -9.23 2.28 16.19
CA ASP A 29 -8.57 3.59 16.08
C ASP A 29 -7.89 3.75 14.70
N PRO A 30 -7.98 4.91 14.02
CA PRO A 30 -8.64 6.17 14.42
C PRO A 30 -10.13 6.26 14.06
N HIS A 31 -10.69 5.23 13.42
CA HIS A 31 -12.03 5.23 12.84
C HIS A 31 -13.17 5.26 13.88
N TRP A 32 -12.95 4.69 15.06
CA TRP A 32 -13.91 4.71 16.15
C TRP A 32 -13.22 4.75 17.51
N ARG A 33 -13.60 5.74 18.31
CA ARG A 33 -13.16 5.93 19.71
C ARG A 33 -14.38 6.06 20.60
N ILE A 34 -14.26 5.56 21.84
CA ILE A 34 -15.28 5.71 22.88
C ILE A 34 -14.61 5.92 24.23
N ASP A 35 -15.13 6.86 25.02
CA ASP A 35 -14.71 7.01 26.42
C ASP A 35 -15.47 6.03 27.34
N PHE A 36 -15.02 5.91 28.59
CA PHE A 36 -15.65 5.00 29.57
C PHE A 36 -17.12 5.36 29.84
N ALA A 37 -17.44 6.65 29.95
CA ALA A 37 -18.78 7.08 30.27
C ALA A 37 -19.75 6.76 29.13
N GLN A 38 -19.32 6.95 27.88
CA GLN A 38 -20.08 6.63 26.68
C GLN A 38 -20.21 5.12 26.48
N LEU A 39 -19.18 4.33 26.78
CA LEU A 39 -19.23 2.87 26.76
C LEU A 39 -20.34 2.35 27.68
N TYR A 40 -20.32 2.74 28.96
CA TYR A 40 -21.31 2.26 29.93
C TYR A 40 -22.73 2.74 29.61
N ARG A 41 -22.92 4.00 29.16
CA ARG A 41 -24.23 4.48 28.70
C ARG A 41 -24.76 3.67 27.51
N SER A 42 -23.87 3.29 26.59
CA SER A 42 -24.24 2.52 25.41
C SER A 42 -24.62 1.08 25.77
N LEU A 43 -23.88 0.46 26.68
CA LEU A 43 -24.20 -0.87 27.22
C LEU A 43 -25.56 -0.89 27.93
N ALA A 44 -25.83 0.11 28.78
CA ALA A 44 -27.13 0.24 29.45
C ALA A 44 -28.29 0.40 28.44
N LYS A 45 -28.05 1.13 27.35
CA LYS A 45 -29.05 1.31 26.28
C LYS A 45 -29.27 0.03 25.47
N LEU A 46 -28.21 -0.74 25.17
CA LEU A 46 -28.32 -2.06 24.53
C LEU A 46 -29.12 -3.04 25.41
N GLU A 47 -28.92 -3.00 26.73
CA GLU A 47 -29.65 -3.82 27.70
C GLU A 47 -31.13 -3.41 27.75
N ALA A 48 -31.42 -2.11 27.89
CA ALA A 48 -32.78 -1.58 27.91
C ALA A 48 -33.57 -1.88 26.62
N GLN A 49 -32.89 -1.96 25.47
CA GLN A 49 -33.50 -2.31 24.17
C GLN A 49 -33.65 -3.83 23.96
N GLY A 50 -33.20 -4.65 24.91
CA GLY A 50 -33.25 -6.10 24.85
C GLY A 50 -32.27 -6.72 23.84
N PHE A 51 -31.26 -5.97 23.40
CA PHE A 51 -30.23 -6.47 22.47
C PHE A 51 -29.15 -7.28 23.18
N VAL A 52 -28.90 -7.01 24.47
CA VAL A 52 -27.99 -7.79 25.31
C VAL A 52 -28.66 -8.14 26.64
N ARG A 53 -28.18 -9.19 27.30
CA ARG A 53 -28.51 -9.53 28.69
C ARG A 53 -27.26 -9.40 29.54
N ALA A 54 -27.34 -8.69 30.66
CA ALA A 54 -26.27 -8.69 31.64
C ALA A 54 -26.37 -9.92 32.56
N ARG A 55 -25.24 -10.57 32.83
CA ARG A 55 -25.08 -11.54 33.91
C ARG A 55 -24.01 -11.02 34.87
N ALA A 56 -24.24 -11.19 36.17
CA ALA A 56 -23.20 -10.96 37.16
C ALA A 56 -22.21 -12.12 37.09
N ALA A 57 -20.94 -11.83 36.84
CA ALA A 57 -19.86 -12.78 37.05
C ALA A 57 -19.20 -12.50 38.40
N ALA A 58 -19.12 -13.53 39.24
CA ALA A 58 -18.31 -13.50 40.45
C ALA A 58 -16.84 -13.46 40.02
N GLY A 59 -16.10 -12.45 40.46
CA GLY A 59 -14.65 -12.41 40.29
C GLY A 59 -13.95 -13.01 41.50
N ASP A 60 -12.78 -13.62 41.29
CA ASP A 60 -11.85 -13.95 42.37
C ASP A 60 -11.39 -12.65 43.05
N GLY A 61 -12.11 -12.22 44.09
CA GLY A 61 -11.71 -11.15 45.00
C GLY A 61 -11.98 -9.69 44.57
N GLY A 62 -12.81 -9.42 43.55
CA GLY A 62 -13.13 -8.06 43.09
C GLY A 62 -14.64 -7.77 42.94
N PRO A 63 -15.06 -6.48 42.80
CA PRO A 63 -16.47 -6.12 42.66
C PRO A 63 -17.13 -6.82 41.46
N ALA A 64 -18.39 -7.22 41.62
CA ALA A 64 -19.16 -7.99 40.64
C ALA A 64 -19.11 -7.33 39.25
N ARG A 65 -18.62 -8.08 38.26
CA ARG A 65 -18.50 -7.58 36.88
C ARG A 65 -19.75 -7.97 36.11
N LYS A 66 -20.37 -7.00 35.43
CA LYS A 66 -21.44 -7.28 34.47
C LYS A 66 -20.83 -7.78 33.16
N ILE A 67 -21.09 -9.03 32.83
CA ILE A 67 -20.79 -9.60 31.50
C ILE A 67 -22.05 -9.51 30.66
N TYR A 68 -21.92 -9.00 29.44
CA TYR A 68 -23.04 -8.86 28.51
C TYR A 68 -23.00 -10.01 27.51
N ALA A 69 -24.15 -10.59 27.21
CA ALA A 69 -24.32 -11.56 26.14
C ALA A 69 -25.38 -11.06 25.16
N ALA A 70 -25.11 -11.11 23.86
CA ALA A 70 -26.07 -10.71 22.84
C ALA A 70 -27.30 -11.63 22.84
N THR A 71 -28.49 -11.06 22.64
CA THR A 71 -29.72 -11.83 22.45
C THR A 71 -29.93 -12.15 20.97
N ALA A 72 -30.85 -13.08 20.65
CA ALA A 72 -31.25 -13.32 19.26
C ALA A 72 -31.81 -12.05 18.58
N ARG A 73 -32.48 -11.17 19.36
CA ARG A 73 -32.94 -9.86 18.89
C ARG A 73 -31.75 -8.93 18.60
N GLY A 74 -30.75 -8.92 19.47
CA GLY A 74 -29.50 -8.17 19.26
C GLY A 74 -28.76 -8.61 18.01
N LYS A 75 -28.61 -9.93 17.80
CA LYS A 75 -27.97 -10.47 16.60
C LYS A 75 -28.66 -9.98 15.31
N ARG A 76 -29.99 -10.09 15.23
CA ARG A 76 -30.76 -9.60 14.07
C ARG A 76 -30.63 -8.09 13.86
N ALA A 77 -30.61 -7.32 14.95
CA ALA A 77 -30.43 -5.87 14.86
C ALA A 77 -29.03 -5.49 14.36
N PHE A 78 -28.01 -6.24 14.76
CA PHE A 78 -26.65 -6.09 14.25
C PHE A 78 -26.54 -6.47 12.76
N GLU A 79 -27.13 -7.59 12.34
CA GLU A 79 -27.18 -8.01 10.94
C GLU A 79 -27.90 -6.98 10.05
N ALA A 80 -29.02 -6.44 10.53
CA ALA A 80 -29.74 -5.36 9.84
C ALA A 80 -28.87 -4.10 9.70
N TRP A 81 -28.19 -3.68 10.77
CA TRP A 81 -27.27 -2.54 10.72
C TRP A 81 -26.09 -2.79 9.77
N LEU A 82 -25.53 -4.01 9.74
CA LEU A 82 -24.48 -4.35 8.77
C LEU A 82 -24.97 -4.18 7.33
N ALA A 83 -26.20 -4.60 7.03
CA ALA A 83 -26.78 -4.51 5.70
C ALA A 83 -27.12 -3.07 5.25
N GLU A 84 -27.29 -2.13 6.20
CA GLU A 84 -27.51 -0.72 5.86
C GLU A 84 -26.23 -0.08 5.26
N PRO A 85 -26.37 0.81 4.26
CA PRO A 85 -25.25 1.62 3.78
C PRO A 85 -24.58 2.39 4.93
N ALA A 86 -23.25 2.49 4.91
CA ALA A 86 -22.54 3.25 5.94
C ALA A 86 -22.83 4.76 5.79
N ALA A 87 -23.13 5.45 6.89
CA ALA A 87 -23.39 6.89 6.86
C ALA A 87 -22.11 7.73 6.69
N ALA A 88 -20.94 7.13 6.98
CA ALA A 88 -19.63 7.75 6.82
C ALA A 88 -18.56 6.69 6.61
N GLN A 89 -17.42 7.09 6.03
CA GLN A 89 -16.27 6.21 5.79
C GLN A 89 -15.78 5.52 7.08
N ALA A 90 -15.75 6.24 8.20
CA ALA A 90 -15.39 5.68 9.50
C ALA A 90 -16.33 4.54 9.95
N GLU A 91 -17.62 4.64 9.66
CA GLU A 91 -18.60 3.59 9.98
C GLU A 91 -18.42 2.37 9.06
N PHE A 92 -18.11 2.60 7.78
CA PHE A 92 -17.79 1.51 6.85
C PHE A 92 -16.62 0.66 7.36
N TRP A 93 -15.51 1.29 7.78
CA TRP A 93 -14.36 0.59 8.35
C TRP A 93 -14.73 -0.30 9.53
N VAL A 94 -15.59 0.19 10.41
CA VAL A 94 -16.06 -0.55 11.58
C VAL A 94 -16.96 -1.72 11.16
N LYS A 95 -17.91 -1.49 10.23
CA LYS A 95 -18.79 -2.54 9.68
C LYS A 95 -17.98 -3.65 9.02
N ALA A 96 -17.06 -3.29 8.13
CA ALA A 96 -16.26 -4.23 7.36
C ALA A 96 -15.35 -5.07 8.27
N ARG A 97 -14.71 -4.45 9.27
CA ARG A 97 -13.89 -5.17 10.27
C ARG A 97 -14.71 -6.15 11.11
N LEU A 98 -15.86 -5.72 11.60
CA LEU A 98 -16.75 -6.57 12.40
C LEU A 98 -17.33 -7.72 11.56
N ALA A 99 -17.73 -7.45 10.32
CA ALA A 99 -18.21 -8.47 9.39
C ALA A 99 -17.14 -9.55 9.15
N ALA A 100 -15.91 -9.14 8.83
CA ALA A 100 -14.79 -10.05 8.62
C ALA A 100 -14.47 -10.88 9.87
N THR A 101 -14.44 -10.26 11.06
CA THR A 101 -14.09 -10.96 12.30
C THR A 101 -15.18 -11.93 12.77
N LEU A 102 -16.45 -11.64 12.46
CA LEU A 102 -17.60 -12.46 12.85
C LEU A 102 -18.01 -13.48 11.77
N GLY A 103 -17.30 -13.52 10.63
CA GLY A 103 -17.57 -14.47 9.54
C GLY A 103 -18.78 -14.12 8.65
N TYR A 104 -19.20 -12.85 8.62
CA TYR A 104 -20.17 -12.36 7.64
C TYR A 104 -19.49 -12.02 6.29
N ASP A 105 -20.27 -11.92 5.22
CA ASP A 105 -19.80 -11.56 3.89
C ASP A 105 -19.37 -10.07 3.83
N ALA A 106 -18.14 -9.82 4.29
CA ALA A 106 -17.52 -8.50 4.21
C ALA A 106 -17.35 -8.03 2.76
N ASP A 107 -17.24 -8.95 1.79
CA ASP A 107 -17.08 -8.61 0.38
C ASP A 107 -18.36 -7.99 -0.19
N ALA A 108 -19.53 -8.48 0.23
CA ALA A 108 -20.80 -7.88 -0.13
C ALA A 108 -20.90 -6.43 0.38
N LEU A 109 -20.40 -6.15 1.59
CA LEU A 109 -20.38 -4.81 2.16
C LEU A 109 -19.41 -3.87 1.42
N VAL A 110 -18.22 -4.37 1.08
CA VAL A 110 -17.23 -3.61 0.30
C VAL A 110 -17.76 -3.29 -1.10
N ARG A 111 -18.33 -4.29 -1.80
CA ARG A 111 -18.93 -4.08 -3.13
C ARG A 111 -20.08 -3.08 -3.10
N ALA A 112 -20.94 -3.16 -2.08
CA ALA A 112 -22.05 -2.23 -1.91
C ALA A 112 -21.56 -0.80 -1.67
N GLU A 113 -20.51 -0.62 -0.84
CA GLU A 113 -19.94 0.71 -0.58
C GLU A 113 -19.20 1.26 -1.81
N GLN A 114 -18.47 0.43 -2.56
CA GLN A 114 -17.85 0.82 -3.82
C GLN A 114 -18.88 1.32 -4.83
N ALA A 115 -19.97 0.58 -5.03
CA ALA A 115 -21.04 0.98 -5.94
C ALA A 115 -21.68 2.32 -5.51
N ARG A 116 -21.88 2.54 -4.20
CA ARG A 116 -22.39 3.81 -3.65
C ARG A 116 -21.46 4.97 -3.94
N VAL A 117 -20.17 4.77 -3.66
CA VAL A 117 -19.13 5.79 -3.81
C VAL A 117 -18.91 6.13 -5.28
N GLU A 118 -18.91 5.13 -6.17
CA GLU A 118 -18.89 5.34 -7.62
C GLU A 118 -20.11 6.10 -8.14
N GLN A 119 -21.32 5.78 -7.65
CA GLN A 119 -22.54 6.54 -7.98
C GLN A 119 -22.47 7.98 -7.50
N GLU A 120 -21.99 8.22 -6.27
CA GLU A 120 -21.84 9.56 -5.71
C GLU A 120 -20.79 10.37 -6.47
N HIS A 121 -19.67 9.73 -6.84
CA HIS A 121 -18.64 10.34 -7.68
C HIS A 121 -19.14 10.62 -9.10
N ALA A 122 -19.92 9.72 -9.70
CA ALA A 122 -20.54 9.95 -11.00
C ALA A 122 -21.50 11.15 -10.95
N ALA A 123 -22.33 11.23 -9.91
CA ALA A 123 -23.24 12.35 -9.68
C ALA A 123 -22.48 13.68 -9.44
N ARG A 124 -21.37 13.66 -8.70
CA ARG A 124 -20.50 14.84 -8.51
C ARG A 124 -19.81 15.24 -9.82
N ARG A 125 -19.25 14.29 -10.58
CA ARG A 125 -18.64 14.55 -11.90
C ARG A 125 -19.65 15.16 -12.87
N ALA A 126 -20.88 14.66 -12.91
CA ALA A 126 -21.96 15.22 -13.72
C ALA A 126 -22.29 16.67 -13.30
N ARG A 127 -22.47 16.94 -12.00
CA ARG A 127 -22.69 18.30 -11.47
C ARG A 127 -21.56 19.28 -11.82
N HIS A 128 -20.33 18.79 -11.93
CA HIS A 128 -19.18 19.61 -12.32
C HIS A 128 -18.96 19.70 -13.83
N ALA A 129 -19.57 18.84 -14.64
CA ALA A 129 -19.50 18.88 -16.10
C ALA A 129 -20.38 19.99 -16.69
N ASP A 130 -21.49 20.33 -16.02
CA ASP A 130 -22.42 21.40 -16.44
C ASP A 130 -21.94 22.82 -16.09
N ALA A 131 -20.99 22.96 -15.15
CA ALA A 131 -20.36 24.23 -14.83
C ALA A 131 -19.24 24.54 -15.86
N ARG A 132 -19.59 25.19 -16.97
CA ARG A 132 -18.63 25.66 -17.99
C ARG A 132 -17.89 26.93 -17.56
N ALA A 133 -16.56 26.82 -17.56
CA ALA A 133 -15.57 27.76 -18.10
C ALA A 133 -15.63 29.25 -17.68
N ASP A 134 -15.34 29.54 -16.42
CA ASP A 134 -14.61 30.79 -16.08
C ASP A 134 -13.22 30.37 -15.60
N GLY A 135 -12.18 30.76 -16.34
CA GLY A 135 -10.81 30.27 -16.22
C GLY A 135 -10.05 30.66 -14.94
N ASP A 136 -10.73 30.69 -13.80
CA ASP A 136 -10.14 31.04 -12.51
C ASP A 136 -9.34 29.85 -11.93
N ALA A 137 -8.03 30.06 -11.78
CA ALA A 137 -7.08 29.09 -11.24
C ALA A 137 -7.49 28.58 -9.84
N SER A 138 -8.20 29.40 -9.05
CA SER A 138 -8.73 29.02 -7.74
C SER A 138 -9.82 27.95 -7.84
N GLN A 139 -10.70 28.03 -8.84
CA GLN A 139 -11.72 27.01 -9.08
C GLN A 139 -11.12 25.71 -9.65
N LEU A 140 -10.10 25.82 -10.49
CA LEU A 140 -9.33 24.67 -10.98
C LEU A 140 -8.59 23.95 -9.85
N ALA A 141 -8.00 24.68 -8.90
CA ALA A 141 -7.33 24.12 -7.73
C ALA A 141 -8.32 23.42 -6.77
N LEU A 142 -9.48 24.04 -6.50
CA LEU A 142 -10.55 23.43 -5.71
C LEU A 142 -11.10 22.16 -6.39
N ARG A 143 -11.22 22.17 -7.72
CA ARG A 143 -11.66 21.01 -8.52
C ARG A 143 -10.61 19.89 -8.49
N ALA A 144 -9.33 20.21 -8.60
CA ALA A 144 -8.24 19.25 -8.47
C ALA A 144 -8.18 18.64 -7.05
N ALA A 145 -8.38 19.45 -6.00
CA ALA A 145 -8.44 18.99 -4.62
C ALA A 145 -9.67 18.10 -4.36
N ALA A 146 -10.83 18.43 -4.93
CA ALA A 146 -12.03 17.60 -4.85
C ALA A 146 -11.82 16.25 -5.55
N LEU A 147 -11.21 16.23 -6.73
CA LEU A 147 -10.86 14.99 -7.44
C LEU A 147 -9.79 14.17 -6.70
N GLN A 148 -8.80 14.81 -6.08
CA GLN A 148 -7.82 14.13 -5.23
C GLN A 148 -8.46 13.51 -4.00
N ARG A 149 -9.45 14.18 -3.39
CA ARG A 149 -10.18 13.64 -2.24
C ARG A 149 -11.05 12.45 -2.62
N VAL A 150 -11.73 12.54 -3.76
CA VAL A 150 -12.46 11.43 -4.39
C VAL A 150 -11.52 10.26 -4.67
N GLN A 151 -10.33 10.52 -5.21
CA GLN A 151 -9.32 9.48 -5.46
C GLN A 151 -8.82 8.86 -4.15
N ALA A 152 -8.52 9.66 -3.13
CA ALA A 152 -8.08 9.17 -1.82
C ALA A 152 -9.16 8.33 -1.12
N GLU A 153 -10.44 8.68 -1.28
CA GLU A 153 -11.58 7.90 -0.78
C GLU A 153 -11.67 6.54 -1.51
N SER A 154 -11.50 6.52 -2.82
CA SER A 154 -11.47 5.28 -3.62
C SER A 154 -10.25 4.40 -3.30
N ASP A 155 -9.08 5.01 -3.10
CA ASP A 155 -7.83 4.30 -2.74
C ASP A 155 -7.93 3.72 -1.32
N ALA A 156 -8.56 4.43 -0.39
CA ALA A 156 -8.82 3.94 0.96
C ALA A 156 -9.82 2.77 0.97
N LEU A 157 -10.80 2.74 0.07
CA LEU A 157 -11.74 1.61 -0.08
C LEU A 157 -11.06 0.39 -0.71
N ALA A 158 -10.17 0.60 -1.69
CA ALA A 158 -9.33 -0.48 -2.22
C ALA A 158 -8.40 -1.04 -1.14
N LEU A 159 -7.83 -0.18 -0.28
CA LEU A 159 -7.04 -0.58 0.89
C LEU A 159 -7.88 -1.33 1.94
N ALA A 160 -9.15 -0.97 2.12
CA ALA A 160 -10.06 -1.68 3.01
C ALA A 160 -10.35 -3.10 2.52
N GLN A 161 -10.60 -3.26 1.22
CA GLN A 161 -10.79 -4.57 0.59
C GLN A 161 -9.60 -5.51 0.85
N VAL A 162 -8.40 -4.94 0.77
CA VAL A 162 -7.12 -5.60 1.08
C VAL A 162 -6.98 -5.96 2.58
N ILE A 163 -7.33 -5.04 3.48
CA ILE A 163 -7.19 -5.27 4.94
C ILE A 163 -8.16 -6.34 5.47
N PHE A 164 -9.32 -6.53 4.83
CA PHE A 164 -10.36 -7.44 5.30
C PHE A 164 -10.39 -8.82 4.62
N GLN A 165 -9.60 -9.02 3.55
CA GLN A 165 -9.50 -10.28 2.80
C GLN A 165 -8.26 -11.13 3.17
N ALA A 166 -7.40 -10.65 4.06
CA ALA A 166 -6.14 -11.32 4.39
C ALA A 166 -6.33 -12.61 5.21
N PRO A 167 -5.69 -13.74 4.83
CA PRO A 167 -5.64 -14.94 5.65
C PRO A 167 -4.96 -14.62 6.99
N SER A 168 -5.43 -15.22 8.09
CA SER A 168 -4.73 -15.11 9.38
C SER A 168 -3.24 -15.50 9.24
N LYS A 169 -2.34 -14.93 10.07
CA LYS A 169 -0.89 -15.25 10.05
C LYS A 169 -0.59 -16.75 9.94
N LYS A 170 -1.40 -17.59 10.59
CA LYS A 170 -1.27 -19.06 10.58
C LYS A 170 -1.72 -19.68 9.25
N ALA A 171 -2.80 -19.18 8.66
CA ALA A 171 -3.26 -19.63 7.33
C ALA A 171 -2.32 -19.17 6.21
N ARG A 172 -1.79 -17.95 6.27
CA ARG A 172 -0.81 -17.42 5.31
C ARG A 172 0.49 -18.22 5.29
N ALA A 173 0.95 -18.70 6.46
CA ALA A 173 2.14 -19.54 6.56
C ALA A 173 2.05 -20.88 5.80
N ALA A 174 0.83 -21.37 5.53
CA ALA A 174 0.58 -22.60 4.79
C ALA A 174 0.49 -22.39 3.26
N LEU A 175 0.42 -21.14 2.79
CA LEU A 175 0.32 -20.81 1.36
C LEU A 175 1.70 -20.64 0.70
N PRO A 176 1.78 -20.71 -0.64
CA PRO A 176 2.98 -20.28 -1.36
C PRO A 176 3.33 -18.82 -1.06
N LEU A 177 4.62 -18.51 -1.13
CA LEU A 177 5.15 -17.19 -0.82
C LEU A 177 4.58 -16.15 -1.80
N ALA A 178 3.89 -15.12 -1.29
CA ALA A 178 3.43 -14.01 -2.11
C ALA A 178 4.50 -12.92 -2.13
N LEU A 179 5.04 -12.69 -3.31
CA LEU A 179 5.97 -11.63 -3.62
C LEU A 179 5.24 -10.55 -4.40
N VAL A 180 5.18 -9.34 -3.85
CA VAL A 180 4.48 -8.20 -4.46
C VAL A 180 5.38 -6.98 -4.54
N GLY A 181 4.91 -5.93 -5.19
CA GLY A 181 5.50 -4.60 -5.10
C GLY A 181 6.03 -4.09 -6.44
N SER A 182 7.24 -3.56 -6.44
CA SER A 182 7.79 -2.86 -7.60
C SER A 182 8.33 -3.81 -8.66
N ASP A 183 8.24 -3.39 -9.93
CA ASP A 183 8.70 -4.18 -11.05
C ASP A 183 10.24 -4.20 -11.13
N ASP A 184 10.80 -5.40 -11.21
CA ASP A 184 12.24 -5.64 -11.41
C ASP A 184 12.44 -6.91 -12.29
N PRO A 185 13.11 -6.79 -13.44
CA PRO A 185 13.37 -7.94 -14.32
C PRO A 185 14.20 -9.06 -13.68
N LEU A 186 15.21 -8.73 -12.86
CA LEU A 186 16.09 -9.71 -12.24
C LEU A 186 15.37 -10.48 -11.12
N LEU A 187 14.53 -9.79 -10.34
CA LEU A 187 13.68 -10.38 -9.32
C LEU A 187 12.63 -11.30 -9.93
N LYS A 188 12.04 -10.91 -11.07
CA LYS A 188 11.12 -11.77 -11.83
C LYS A 188 11.81 -13.06 -12.27
N TYR A 189 13.04 -12.98 -12.78
CA TYR A 189 13.83 -14.15 -13.15
C TYR A 189 14.08 -15.07 -11.93
N ALA A 190 14.53 -14.51 -10.80
CA ALA A 190 14.75 -15.30 -9.58
C ALA A 190 13.45 -15.92 -9.04
N ALA A 191 12.36 -15.16 -9.04
CA ALA A 191 11.06 -15.62 -8.57
C ALA A 191 10.52 -16.76 -9.44
N GLN A 192 10.63 -16.66 -10.76
CA GLN A 192 10.23 -17.74 -11.68
C GLN A 192 11.04 -19.02 -11.44
N ALA A 193 12.36 -18.89 -11.23
CA ALA A 193 13.22 -20.03 -10.86
C ALA A 193 12.84 -20.66 -9.51
N ALA A 194 12.26 -19.87 -8.60
CA ALA A 194 11.69 -20.34 -7.34
C ALA A 194 10.21 -20.78 -7.43
N HIS A 195 9.64 -20.86 -8.64
CA HIS A 195 8.21 -21.15 -8.89
C HIS A 195 7.24 -20.17 -8.23
N LEU A 196 7.64 -18.90 -8.13
CA LEU A 196 6.82 -17.80 -7.64
C LEU A 196 6.36 -16.94 -8.81
N ALA A 197 5.17 -16.33 -8.66
CA ALA A 197 4.61 -15.38 -9.61
C ALA A 197 4.49 -14.00 -8.94
N PRO A 198 5.45 -13.08 -9.16
CA PRO A 198 5.42 -11.75 -8.56
C PRO A 198 4.25 -10.91 -9.07
N GLN A 199 3.60 -10.16 -8.18
CA GLN A 199 2.56 -9.21 -8.55
C GLN A 199 3.10 -7.77 -8.54
N VAL A 200 3.01 -7.10 -9.69
CA VAL A 200 3.50 -5.72 -9.86
C VAL A 200 2.40 -4.73 -9.50
N MET A 201 2.61 -3.98 -8.42
CA MET A 201 1.68 -2.97 -7.91
C MET A 201 2.37 -1.69 -7.39
N GLY A 202 3.71 -1.65 -7.39
CA GLY A 202 4.52 -0.52 -6.89
C GLY A 202 4.90 -0.64 -5.41
N SER A 203 5.87 0.17 -4.97
CA SER A 203 6.48 0.05 -3.64
C SER A 203 5.50 0.28 -2.49
N MET A 204 4.74 1.38 -2.54
CA MET A 204 3.80 1.73 -1.48
C MET A 204 2.65 0.73 -1.37
N ALA A 205 2.07 0.32 -2.50
CA ALA A 205 1.03 -0.72 -2.52
C ALA A 205 1.58 -2.06 -2.01
N GLY A 206 2.82 -2.41 -2.38
CA GLY A 206 3.47 -3.62 -1.88
C GLY A 206 3.68 -3.60 -0.36
N LEU A 207 4.17 -2.48 0.19
CA LEU A 207 4.30 -2.33 1.65
C LEU A 207 2.94 -2.32 2.36
N ALA A 208 1.91 -1.74 1.74
CA ALA A 208 0.55 -1.79 2.28
C ALA A 208 -0.02 -3.22 2.31
N ALA A 209 0.18 -4.00 1.24
CA ALA A 209 -0.19 -5.42 1.19
C ALA A 209 0.59 -6.26 2.22
N LEU A 210 1.85 -5.91 2.47
CA LEU A 210 2.66 -6.51 3.54
C LEU A 210 2.10 -6.18 4.92
N ALA A 211 1.73 -4.91 5.16
CA ALA A 211 1.08 -4.45 6.40
C ALA A 211 -0.25 -5.18 6.66
N ALA A 212 -1.02 -5.38 5.58
CA ALA A 212 -2.28 -6.11 5.59
C ALA A 212 -2.12 -7.63 5.68
N GLN A 213 -0.89 -8.18 5.65
CA GLN A 213 -0.59 -9.62 5.69
C GLN A 213 -1.09 -10.41 4.45
N GLU A 214 -1.31 -9.73 3.34
CA GLU A 214 -1.65 -10.36 2.06
C GLU A 214 -0.42 -10.80 1.27
N ALA A 215 0.71 -10.15 1.54
CA ALA A 215 2.01 -10.49 1.00
C ALA A 215 2.93 -11.05 2.10
N ASP A 216 3.89 -11.89 1.68
CA ASP A 216 4.99 -12.31 2.55
C ASP A 216 6.24 -11.44 2.32
N ILE A 217 6.45 -10.99 1.08
CA ILE A 217 7.60 -10.16 0.68
C ILE A 217 7.11 -9.01 -0.21
N ALA A 218 7.62 -7.80 0.03
CA ALA A 218 7.40 -6.63 -0.82
C ALA A 218 8.73 -6.09 -1.39
N GLY A 219 8.84 -6.00 -2.72
CA GLY A 219 9.93 -5.32 -3.40
C GLY A 219 9.74 -3.81 -3.40
N THR A 220 10.68 -3.07 -2.79
CA THR A 220 10.52 -1.63 -2.51
C THR A 220 11.82 -0.84 -2.71
N HIS A 221 11.66 0.43 -3.10
CA HIS A 221 12.75 1.37 -3.41
C HIS A 221 12.35 2.82 -3.09
N LEU A 222 11.71 3.04 -1.95
CA LEU A 222 11.23 4.35 -1.52
C LEU A 222 12.36 5.13 -0.86
N ARG A 223 12.73 6.26 -1.45
CA ARG A 223 13.78 7.15 -0.91
C ARG A 223 13.18 8.15 0.06
N ASP A 224 13.74 8.22 1.26
CA ASP A 224 13.50 9.32 2.19
C ASP A 224 14.38 10.52 1.79
N ALA A 225 13.75 11.67 1.51
CA ALA A 225 14.45 12.85 1.02
C ALA A 225 15.31 13.53 2.10
N GLU A 226 14.96 13.38 3.38
CA GLU A 226 15.64 14.02 4.51
C GLU A 226 16.71 13.11 5.11
N ALA A 227 16.43 11.81 5.24
CA ALA A 227 17.36 10.85 5.85
C ALA A 227 18.40 10.29 4.86
N HIS A 228 18.27 10.56 3.56
CA HIS A 228 19.06 9.95 2.48
C HIS A 228 19.11 8.42 2.51
N GLU A 229 18.11 7.80 3.14
CA GLU A 229 18.00 6.36 3.36
C GLU A 229 16.82 5.79 2.56
N TYR A 230 16.86 4.48 2.26
CA TYR A 230 15.77 3.81 1.55
C TYR A 230 14.93 2.95 2.48
N ASN A 231 13.62 2.96 2.25
CA ASN A 231 12.60 2.03 2.76
C ASN A 231 12.33 2.03 4.28
N LEU A 232 13.34 2.21 5.13
CA LEU A 232 13.23 1.99 6.59
C LEU A 232 12.17 2.88 7.24
N ALA A 233 12.18 4.19 6.95
CA ALA A 233 11.21 5.13 7.51
C ALA A 233 9.76 4.82 7.06
N PHE A 234 9.58 4.30 5.84
CA PHE A 234 8.27 3.92 5.31
C PHE A 234 7.76 2.65 5.98
N VAL A 235 8.63 1.65 6.15
CA VAL A 235 8.30 0.41 6.87
C VAL A 235 7.92 0.70 8.33
N GLN A 236 8.71 1.51 9.03
CA GLN A 236 8.44 1.87 10.44
C GLN A 236 7.10 2.59 10.60
N ARG A 237 6.69 3.38 9.61
CA ARG A 237 5.43 4.13 9.64
C ARG A 237 4.21 3.28 9.27
N LEU A 238 4.36 2.40 8.28
CA LEU A 238 3.26 1.58 7.75
C LEU A 238 3.05 0.28 8.53
N ILE A 239 4.12 -0.28 9.10
CA ILE A 239 4.10 -1.58 9.79
C ILE A 239 4.77 -1.43 11.17
N PRO A 240 4.22 -0.59 12.07
CA PRO A 240 4.83 -0.38 13.38
C PRO A 240 4.71 -1.60 14.29
N GLU A 241 3.72 -2.46 14.05
CA GLU A 241 3.31 -3.58 14.92
C GLU A 241 4.11 -4.88 14.69
N GLU A 242 5.16 -4.85 13.86
CA GLU A 242 5.87 -6.08 13.47
C GLU A 242 7.36 -5.88 13.16
N ASP A 243 8.15 -6.91 13.47
CA ASP A 243 9.56 -6.96 13.09
C ASP A 243 9.72 -7.21 11.58
N ILE A 244 10.04 -6.15 10.84
CA ILE A 244 10.26 -6.20 9.39
C ILE A 244 11.75 -6.03 9.08
N LEU A 245 12.29 -6.95 8.29
CA LEU A 245 13.63 -6.90 7.75
C LEU A 245 13.61 -6.30 6.36
N LEU A 246 14.61 -5.45 6.08
CA LEU A 246 14.96 -4.99 4.75
C LEU A 246 16.17 -5.79 4.29
N VAL A 247 15.96 -6.66 3.31
CA VAL A 247 17.00 -7.47 2.70
C VAL A 247 17.38 -6.83 1.38
N ASN A 248 18.65 -6.46 1.21
CA ASN A 248 19.08 -5.86 -0.04
C ASN A 248 18.98 -6.88 -1.19
N PHE A 249 18.31 -6.46 -2.26
CA PHE A 249 18.25 -7.24 -3.48
C PHE A 249 19.32 -6.77 -4.46
N ALA A 250 19.33 -5.47 -4.75
CA ALA A 250 20.31 -4.86 -5.63
C ALA A 250 20.44 -3.36 -5.39
N VAL A 251 21.55 -2.78 -5.82
CA VAL A 251 21.59 -1.38 -6.24
C VAL A 251 21.51 -1.36 -7.76
N ARG A 252 20.62 -0.55 -8.32
CA ARG A 252 20.30 -0.55 -9.75
C ARG A 252 20.52 0.83 -10.35
N GLU A 253 20.95 0.88 -11.60
CA GLU A 253 21.14 2.13 -12.32
C GLU A 253 19.84 2.56 -13.02
N TYR A 254 19.39 3.76 -12.67
CA TYR A 254 18.16 4.36 -13.17
C TYR A 254 18.46 5.57 -14.07
N GLY A 255 17.67 5.76 -15.12
CA GLY A 255 17.94 6.79 -16.10
C GLY A 255 16.86 6.99 -17.14
N LEU A 256 17.25 7.65 -18.24
CA LEU A 256 16.41 7.82 -19.43
C LEU A 256 16.81 6.80 -20.49
N LEU A 257 15.83 6.03 -20.95
CA LEU A 257 15.89 5.24 -22.17
C LEU A 257 15.68 6.18 -23.36
N VAL A 258 16.53 6.07 -24.38
CA VAL A 258 16.41 6.81 -25.64
C VAL A 258 16.70 5.87 -26.81
N ALA A 259 16.22 6.22 -28.00
CA ALA A 259 16.48 5.43 -29.20
C ALA A 259 17.99 5.24 -29.44
N ARG A 260 18.36 4.10 -30.03
CA ARG A 260 19.74 3.76 -30.42
C ARG A 260 20.44 4.95 -31.11
N GLY A 261 21.67 5.24 -30.69
CA GLY A 261 22.47 6.35 -31.24
C GLY A 261 22.01 7.75 -30.78
N ASN A 262 21.00 7.82 -29.90
CA ASN A 262 20.50 9.06 -29.29
C ASN A 262 20.31 10.21 -30.31
N PRO A 263 19.42 10.04 -31.31
CA PRO A 263 19.31 10.96 -32.45
C PRO A 263 18.95 12.39 -32.05
N LYS A 264 18.35 12.56 -30.87
CA LYS A 264 17.95 13.87 -30.33
C LYS A 264 19.01 14.49 -29.41
N LYS A 265 20.17 13.85 -29.23
CA LYS A 265 21.29 14.34 -28.40
C LYS A 265 20.80 14.75 -27.00
N ILE A 266 20.14 13.82 -26.33
CA ILE A 266 19.63 13.99 -24.97
C ILE A 266 20.77 13.63 -24.01
N HIS A 267 21.07 14.51 -23.05
CA HIS A 267 22.15 14.35 -22.08
C HIS A 267 21.63 14.31 -20.64
N GLY A 268 20.35 14.62 -20.41
CA GLY A 268 19.73 14.53 -19.11
C GLY A 268 18.33 15.14 -19.08
N VAL A 269 17.76 15.25 -17.88
CA VAL A 269 16.36 15.67 -17.68
C VAL A 269 16.07 17.08 -18.19
N ARG A 270 17.05 18.00 -18.16
CA ARG A 270 16.87 19.36 -18.71
C ARG A 270 16.48 19.37 -20.17
N ASP A 271 16.97 18.40 -20.93
CA ASP A 271 16.71 18.33 -22.35
C ASP A 271 15.26 17.99 -22.65
N LEU A 272 14.56 17.28 -21.76
CA LEU A 272 13.15 16.94 -21.92
C LEU A 272 12.22 18.17 -22.07
N ALA A 273 12.69 19.36 -21.68
CA ALA A 273 11.95 20.61 -21.87
C ALA A 273 12.04 21.18 -23.30
N ARG A 274 12.89 20.61 -24.18
CA ARG A 274 12.98 21.02 -25.59
C ARG A 274 11.65 20.74 -26.30
N ARG A 275 11.09 21.73 -27.00
CA ARG A 275 9.76 21.65 -27.65
C ARG A 275 9.61 20.51 -28.68
N ASN A 276 10.72 20.06 -29.26
CA ASN A 276 10.76 19.02 -30.29
C ASN A 276 10.97 17.59 -29.74
N LEU A 277 10.94 17.41 -28.41
CA LEU A 277 10.98 16.11 -27.75
C LEU A 277 9.61 15.67 -27.25
N ARG A 278 9.32 14.38 -27.40
CA ARG A 278 8.14 13.69 -26.90
C ARG A 278 8.62 12.67 -25.89
N MET A 279 8.26 12.84 -24.64
CA MET A 279 8.52 11.80 -23.65
C MET A 279 7.36 10.79 -23.59
N LEU A 280 7.68 9.58 -23.16
CA LEU A 280 6.71 8.58 -22.75
C LEU A 280 7.04 8.13 -21.33
N ASN A 281 6.11 8.34 -20.41
CA ASN A 281 6.31 8.13 -18.98
C ASN A 281 5.87 6.73 -18.56
N ARG A 282 5.94 6.45 -17.25
CA ARG A 282 5.37 5.26 -16.61
C ARG A 282 4.03 5.60 -15.93
N PRO A 283 3.19 4.61 -15.58
CA PRO A 283 1.89 4.86 -14.96
C PRO A 283 2.02 5.63 -13.64
N ARG A 284 0.94 6.30 -13.21
CA ARG A 284 0.90 6.93 -11.88
C ARG A 284 1.15 5.86 -10.81
N GLY A 285 1.94 6.20 -9.78
CA GLY A 285 2.36 5.25 -8.74
C GLY A 285 3.62 4.42 -9.06
N ALA A 286 4.09 4.41 -10.31
CA ALA A 286 5.37 3.77 -10.64
C ALA A 286 6.54 4.55 -10.03
N GLY A 287 7.45 3.87 -9.32
CA GLY A 287 8.62 4.52 -8.70
C GLY A 287 9.47 5.28 -9.74
N ALA A 288 9.59 4.71 -10.93
CA ALA A 288 10.14 5.35 -12.13
C ALA A 288 9.63 6.79 -12.40
N ARG A 289 8.31 7.01 -12.30
CA ARG A 289 7.69 8.32 -12.51
C ARG A 289 7.98 9.28 -11.37
N VAL A 290 7.99 8.79 -10.13
CA VAL A 290 8.35 9.57 -8.94
C VAL A 290 9.80 10.03 -9.03
N TRP A 291 10.68 9.14 -9.45
CA TRP A 291 12.11 9.40 -9.56
C TRP A 291 12.41 10.41 -10.67
N LEU A 292 11.77 10.28 -11.84
CA LEU A 292 11.83 11.29 -12.90
C LEU A 292 11.26 12.64 -12.44
N TYR A 293 10.15 12.65 -11.69
CA TYR A 293 9.58 13.87 -11.12
C TYR A 293 10.58 14.59 -10.22
N GLN A 294 11.25 13.86 -9.32
CA GLN A 294 12.29 14.42 -8.44
C GLN A 294 13.44 15.04 -9.24
N HIS A 295 13.92 14.36 -10.28
CA HIS A 295 15.01 14.86 -11.13
C HIS A 295 14.59 16.09 -11.95
N ALA A 296 13.36 16.11 -12.45
CA ALA A 296 12.82 17.27 -13.16
C ALA A 296 12.70 18.49 -12.23
N ARG A 297 12.21 18.30 -11.01
CA ARG A 297 12.14 19.35 -9.98
C ARG A 297 13.53 19.84 -9.56
N ALA A 298 14.48 18.95 -9.35
CA ALA A 298 15.88 19.30 -9.05
C ALA A 298 16.52 20.09 -10.21
N ALA A 299 16.14 19.78 -11.45
CA ALA A 299 16.53 20.53 -12.65
C ALA A 299 15.76 21.86 -12.85
N ARG A 300 14.86 22.24 -11.91
CA ARG A 300 13.97 23.41 -11.96
C ARG A 300 12.99 23.40 -13.14
N LEU A 301 12.57 22.22 -13.58
CA LEU A 301 11.52 22.05 -14.57
C LEU A 301 10.17 21.83 -13.88
N ASP A 302 9.10 22.30 -14.52
CA ASP A 302 7.74 21.86 -14.18
C ASP A 302 7.43 20.57 -14.96
N PRO A 303 7.29 19.40 -14.30
CA PRO A 303 7.01 18.15 -14.97
C PRO A 303 5.72 18.19 -15.81
N GLN A 304 4.70 18.94 -15.39
CA GLN A 304 3.43 19.06 -16.11
C GLN A 304 3.58 19.83 -17.43
N SER A 305 4.64 20.62 -17.57
CA SER A 305 4.96 21.33 -18.83
C SER A 305 5.70 20.45 -19.85
N LEU A 306 6.16 19.25 -19.46
CA LEU A 306 6.91 18.36 -20.35
C LEU A 306 5.96 17.65 -21.33
N ARG A 307 6.29 17.72 -22.62
CA ARG A 307 5.47 17.15 -23.69
C ARG A 307 5.41 15.62 -23.58
N GLY A 308 4.25 15.09 -23.22
CA GLY A 308 4.03 13.65 -23.03
C GLY A 308 4.18 13.18 -21.58
N TRP A 309 4.22 14.09 -20.61
CA TRP A 309 4.29 13.75 -19.18
C TRP A 309 3.20 12.77 -18.72
N ASP A 310 1.97 12.95 -19.20
CA ASP A 310 0.82 12.08 -18.92
C ASP A 310 0.61 10.97 -19.94
N HIS A 311 1.42 10.90 -21.00
CA HIS A 311 1.44 9.74 -21.89
C HIS A 311 2.24 8.63 -21.20
N VAL A 312 1.65 7.46 -21.07
CA VAL A 312 2.24 6.38 -20.27
C VAL A 312 2.39 5.09 -21.07
N ALA A 313 3.52 4.44 -20.91
CA ALA A 313 3.70 3.03 -21.25
C ALA A 313 3.39 2.19 -20.01
N ALA A 314 2.62 1.10 -20.14
CA ALA A 314 2.28 0.23 -19.02
C ALA A 314 3.47 -0.64 -18.54
N THR A 315 4.33 -1.09 -19.46
CA THR A 315 5.49 -1.96 -19.18
C THR A 315 6.81 -1.38 -19.74
N TYR A 316 7.94 -1.80 -19.20
CA TYR A 316 9.25 -1.40 -19.73
C TYR A 316 9.41 -1.81 -21.20
N ASP A 317 8.82 -2.94 -21.59
CA ASP A 317 8.79 -3.43 -22.97
C ASP A 317 7.95 -2.52 -23.90
N ALA A 318 6.78 -2.05 -23.44
CA ALA A 318 5.96 -1.10 -24.19
C ALA A 318 6.67 0.26 -24.36
N LEU A 319 7.42 0.70 -23.34
CA LEU A 319 8.25 1.90 -23.44
C LEU A 319 9.37 1.71 -24.46
N ALA A 320 10.09 0.59 -24.39
CA ALA A 320 11.18 0.28 -25.32
C ALA A 320 10.68 0.23 -26.77
N THR A 321 9.59 -0.50 -27.02
CA THR A 321 8.95 -0.59 -28.34
C THR A 321 8.58 0.80 -28.90
N ALA A 322 8.05 1.69 -28.07
CA ALA A 322 7.70 3.04 -28.51
C ALA A 322 8.93 3.90 -28.88
N LEU A 323 10.06 3.70 -28.21
CA LEU A 323 11.32 4.38 -28.52
C LEU A 323 11.93 3.84 -29.83
N GLU A 324 11.92 2.52 -30.02
CA GLU A 324 12.37 1.85 -31.25
C GLU A 324 11.57 2.30 -32.47
N GLN A 325 10.24 2.43 -32.31
CA GLN A 325 9.32 2.87 -33.36
C GLN A 325 9.28 4.39 -33.54
N ASN A 326 10.14 5.15 -32.83
CA ASN A 326 10.19 6.61 -32.88
C ASN A 326 8.83 7.29 -32.56
N LEU A 327 8.00 6.63 -31.76
CA LEU A 327 6.74 7.18 -31.21
C LEU A 327 7.01 8.10 -30.01
N ALA A 328 8.12 7.87 -29.32
CA ALA A 328 8.66 8.70 -28.27
C ALA A 328 10.17 8.89 -28.46
N ASP A 329 10.73 9.93 -27.84
CA ASP A 329 12.15 10.28 -27.92
C ASP A 329 12.91 9.93 -26.63
N ALA A 330 12.22 9.88 -25.48
CA ALA A 330 12.79 9.46 -24.20
C ALA A 330 11.73 8.93 -23.22
N GLY A 331 12.14 8.09 -22.27
CA GLY A 331 11.30 7.73 -21.13
C GLY A 331 12.11 7.14 -19.97
N PRO A 332 11.56 7.12 -18.74
CA PRO A 332 12.33 6.73 -17.58
C PRO A 332 12.36 5.20 -17.42
N GLY A 333 13.54 4.62 -17.14
CA GLY A 333 13.73 3.18 -17.06
C GLY A 333 15.06 2.72 -16.47
N LEU A 334 15.29 1.40 -16.46
CA LEU A 334 16.50 0.77 -15.92
C LEU A 334 17.54 0.55 -17.03
N ARG A 335 18.83 0.62 -16.68
CA ARG A 335 19.94 0.32 -17.61
C ARG A 335 19.76 -1.02 -18.31
N VAL A 336 19.38 -2.05 -17.56
CA VAL A 336 19.16 -3.40 -18.10
C VAL A 336 18.14 -3.45 -19.23
N THR A 337 17.09 -2.62 -19.17
CA THR A 337 16.09 -2.54 -20.23
C THR A 337 16.70 -1.98 -21.50
N ALA A 338 17.59 -0.98 -21.38
CA ALA A 338 18.25 -0.44 -22.55
C ALA A 338 19.11 -1.49 -23.25
N GLU A 339 19.85 -2.30 -22.48
CA GLU A 339 20.74 -3.31 -23.03
C GLU A 339 20.00 -4.47 -23.68
N GLN A 340 18.94 -4.96 -23.03
CA GLN A 340 18.11 -6.04 -23.57
C GLN A 340 17.34 -5.65 -24.84
N ARG A 341 17.17 -4.34 -25.08
CA ARG A 341 16.37 -3.78 -26.18
C ARG A 341 17.21 -3.03 -27.22
N ASP A 342 18.54 -3.07 -27.10
CA ASP A 342 19.48 -2.29 -27.93
C ASP A 342 19.11 -0.80 -28.01
N LEU A 343 18.81 -0.19 -26.86
CA LEU A 343 18.57 1.24 -26.70
C LEU A 343 19.78 1.92 -26.08
N ASP A 344 19.90 3.24 -26.32
CA ASP A 344 20.87 4.05 -25.61
C ASP A 344 20.29 4.48 -24.23
N PHE A 345 21.18 4.75 -23.28
CA PHE A 345 20.80 5.06 -21.90
C PHE A 345 21.57 6.24 -21.35
N ILE A 346 20.84 7.15 -20.71
CA ILE A 346 21.39 8.32 -20.02
C ILE A 346 21.20 8.12 -18.53
N SER A 347 22.33 7.91 -17.83
CA SER A 347 22.32 7.70 -16.39
C SER A 347 21.84 8.93 -15.66
N LEU A 348 20.99 8.73 -14.67
CA LEU A 348 20.60 9.77 -13.74
C LEU A 348 21.05 9.44 -12.31
N GLY A 349 21.44 8.20 -12.02
CA GLY A 349 21.93 7.79 -10.72
C GLY A 349 21.57 6.35 -10.36
N GLU A 350 21.88 5.99 -9.11
CA GLU A 350 21.67 4.66 -8.56
C GLU A 350 20.53 4.65 -7.54
N GLU A 351 19.86 3.51 -7.47
CA GLU A 351 18.71 3.28 -6.60
C GLU A 351 18.86 1.95 -5.85
N ARG A 352 18.69 1.98 -4.52
CA ARG A 352 18.67 0.76 -3.72
C ARG A 352 17.29 0.11 -3.77
N PHE A 353 17.25 -1.16 -4.13
CA PHE A 353 16.07 -1.99 -4.17
C PHE A 353 16.17 -3.08 -3.10
N ASP A 354 15.21 -3.10 -2.18
CA ASP A 354 15.20 -4.02 -1.04
C ASP A 354 13.93 -4.87 -1.06
N LEU A 355 14.02 -6.07 -0.49
CA LEU A 355 12.89 -6.93 -0.16
C LEU A 355 12.52 -6.70 1.31
N ALA A 356 11.38 -6.09 1.55
CA ALA A 356 10.79 -5.96 2.87
C ALA A 356 10.00 -7.22 3.22
N MET A 357 10.27 -7.83 4.37
CA MET A 357 9.52 -9.00 4.84
C MET A 357 9.59 -9.17 6.36
N PRO A 358 8.59 -9.80 6.99
CA PRO A 358 8.66 -10.17 8.39
C PRO A 358 9.85 -11.07 8.70
N ARG A 359 10.45 -10.92 9.89
CA ARG A 359 11.52 -11.82 10.36
C ARG A 359 11.15 -13.31 10.24
N ARG A 360 9.92 -13.66 10.65
CA ARG A 360 9.41 -15.04 10.53
C ARG A 360 9.33 -15.57 9.09
N VAL A 361 9.16 -14.68 8.10
CA VAL A 361 9.15 -15.06 6.69
C VAL A 361 10.58 -15.27 6.21
N TYR A 362 11.48 -14.33 6.53
CA TYR A 362 12.90 -14.43 6.22
C TYR A 362 13.53 -15.73 6.74
N GLU A 363 13.19 -16.13 7.97
CA GLU A 363 13.70 -17.34 8.62
C GLU A 363 12.94 -18.62 8.21
N SER A 364 11.98 -18.53 7.27
CA SER A 364 11.16 -19.68 6.85
C SER A 364 11.78 -20.50 5.72
N ALA A 365 11.51 -21.81 5.70
CA ALA A 365 11.89 -22.70 4.61
C ALA A 365 11.28 -22.29 3.25
N ARG A 366 10.16 -21.55 3.24
CA ARG A 366 9.54 -21.03 2.01
C ARG A 366 10.39 -19.91 1.39
N ALA A 367 10.89 -18.99 2.21
CA ALA A 367 11.77 -17.91 1.74
C ALA A 367 13.17 -18.43 1.38
N ALA A 368 13.66 -19.47 2.08
CA ALA A 368 14.93 -20.13 1.75
C ALA A 368 15.00 -20.54 0.27
N LYS A 369 13.92 -21.10 -0.30
CA LYS A 369 13.87 -21.47 -1.73
C LYS A 369 14.13 -20.30 -2.68
N LEU A 370 13.69 -19.09 -2.33
CA LEU A 370 13.97 -17.88 -3.11
C LEU A 370 15.43 -17.44 -2.93
N PHE A 371 15.94 -17.47 -1.70
CA PHE A 371 17.32 -17.11 -1.40
C PHE A 371 18.34 -18.08 -2.01
N ASP A 372 18.02 -19.38 -2.06
CA ASP A 372 18.83 -20.39 -2.75
C ASP A 372 18.99 -20.07 -4.24
N GLN A 373 17.98 -19.46 -4.87
CA GLN A 373 18.10 -19.00 -6.26
C GLN A 373 19.15 -17.90 -6.40
N PHE A 374 19.29 -17.00 -5.43
CA PHE A 374 20.29 -15.93 -5.47
C PHE A 374 21.73 -16.48 -5.47
N GLU A 375 21.93 -17.66 -4.89
CA GLU A 375 23.23 -18.31 -4.85
C GLU A 375 23.47 -19.25 -6.03
N SER A 376 22.41 -19.64 -6.74
CA SER A 376 22.46 -20.60 -7.84
C SER A 376 23.35 -20.15 -9.00
N ARG A 377 24.07 -21.11 -9.61
CA ARG A 377 24.90 -20.85 -10.80
C ARG A 377 24.12 -20.25 -11.97
N PRO A 378 22.91 -20.72 -12.32
CA PRO A 378 22.12 -20.10 -13.40
C PRO A 378 21.74 -18.64 -13.11
N PHE A 379 21.36 -18.32 -11.88
CA PHE A 379 21.06 -16.93 -11.51
C PHE A 379 22.30 -16.06 -11.57
N ARG A 380 23.42 -16.47 -10.97
CA ARG A 380 24.66 -15.69 -10.99
C ARG A 380 25.17 -15.44 -12.41
N ALA A 381 25.09 -16.44 -13.28
CA ALA A 381 25.46 -16.30 -14.68
C ALA A 381 24.55 -15.31 -15.42
N TYR A 382 23.23 -15.41 -15.23
CA TYR A 382 22.27 -14.47 -15.82
C TYR A 382 22.52 -13.04 -15.32
N ALA A 383 22.60 -12.88 -14.00
CA ALA A 383 22.81 -11.60 -13.34
C ALA A 383 24.14 -10.92 -13.75
N SER A 384 25.23 -11.69 -13.89
CA SER A 384 26.53 -11.14 -14.34
C SER A 384 26.50 -10.59 -15.78
N GLY A 385 25.54 -11.03 -16.60
CA GLY A 385 25.35 -10.51 -17.95
C GLY A 385 24.55 -9.22 -18.01
N LEU A 386 23.94 -8.78 -16.90
CA LEU A 386 23.13 -7.56 -16.85
C LEU A 386 23.98 -6.39 -16.33
N ARG A 387 24.07 -5.30 -17.09
CA ARG A 387 24.71 -4.08 -16.55
C ARG A 387 23.70 -3.21 -15.82
N GLY A 388 24.24 -2.34 -14.98
CA GLY A 388 23.45 -1.46 -14.11
C GLY A 388 22.83 -2.19 -12.92
N TYR A 389 23.32 -3.37 -12.56
CA TYR A 389 23.07 -4.02 -11.27
C TYR A 389 24.38 -4.14 -10.49
N GLU A 390 24.32 -3.80 -9.21
CA GLU A 390 25.36 -4.01 -8.22
C GLU A 390 24.76 -4.94 -7.15
N LEU A 391 25.39 -6.11 -6.97
CA LEU A 391 24.84 -7.26 -6.23
C LEU A 391 25.72 -7.71 -5.04
N SER A 392 26.71 -6.93 -4.63
CA SER A 392 27.63 -7.26 -3.52
C SER A 392 26.92 -7.53 -2.20
N ARG A 393 25.73 -6.93 -2.01
CA ARG A 393 24.90 -7.07 -0.81
C ARG A 393 23.64 -7.90 -1.04
N LEU A 394 23.50 -8.58 -2.18
CA LEU A 394 22.35 -9.44 -2.48
C LEU A 394 22.10 -10.43 -1.33
N GLY A 395 20.86 -10.44 -0.83
CA GLY A 395 20.42 -11.31 0.26
C GLY A 395 20.86 -10.87 1.66
N ARG A 396 21.59 -9.75 1.80
CA ARG A 396 22.03 -9.25 3.12
C ARG A 396 20.97 -8.36 3.76
N VAL A 397 20.72 -8.54 5.05
CA VAL A 397 19.89 -7.62 5.84
C VAL A 397 20.62 -6.27 5.96
N VAL A 398 20.00 -5.20 5.46
CA VAL A 398 20.54 -3.83 5.48
C VAL A 398 19.76 -2.90 6.39
N GLY A 399 18.58 -3.32 6.86
CA GLY A 399 17.78 -2.56 7.81
C GLY A 399 16.77 -3.45 8.54
N GLU A 400 16.32 -2.98 9.69
CA GLU A 400 15.33 -3.67 10.52
C GLU A 400 14.43 -2.65 11.23
N SER A 401 13.12 -2.83 11.12
CA SER A 401 12.13 -2.19 11.98
C SER A 401 11.82 -3.14 13.13
N LYS A 402 12.04 -2.72 14.38
CA LYS A 402 11.77 -3.53 15.58
C LYS A 402 10.48 -3.07 16.26
N PHE A 403 9.51 -3.98 16.34
CA PHE A 403 8.33 -3.80 17.15
C PHE A 403 8.70 -3.82 18.65
N GLY A 404 8.06 -2.95 19.44
CA GLY A 404 8.23 -2.91 20.90
C GLY A 404 9.54 -2.32 21.45
N ARG A 405 10.48 -1.85 20.60
CA ARG A 405 11.70 -1.11 21.07
C ARG A 405 11.90 0.27 20.45
N ALA A 406 10.81 0.93 20.06
CA ALA A 406 10.82 2.32 19.62
C ALA A 406 9.81 3.19 20.41
N ALA A 407 9.96 3.23 21.73
CA ALA A 407 9.44 4.33 22.56
C ALA A 407 10.52 4.91 23.53
N SER A 408 11.78 4.50 23.41
CA SER A 408 12.82 4.85 24.42
C SER A 408 14.00 5.67 23.89
N ARG A 409 14.10 5.99 22.59
CA ARG A 409 15.28 6.71 22.07
C ARG A 409 15.08 8.20 21.74
N TYR A 410 13.86 8.73 21.91
CA TYR A 410 13.59 10.16 21.77
C TYR A 410 13.29 10.89 23.11
N ALA A 411 13.44 10.21 24.25
CA ALA A 411 13.16 10.78 25.59
C ALA A 411 14.40 11.11 26.43
N LYS A 412 15.60 11.17 25.84
CA LYS A 412 16.81 11.67 26.53
C LYS A 412 17.58 12.65 25.64
N SER A 413 16.97 13.82 25.48
CA SER A 413 17.65 15.09 25.24
C SER A 413 17.10 16.06 26.29
N LYS A 414 17.82 16.17 27.40
CA LYS A 414 17.98 17.39 28.19
C LYS A 414 19.38 17.35 28.79
#